data_AF-A0A9D0ACK8-F1
#
_entry.id   AF-A0A9D0ACK8-F1
#
_cell.length_a   1.000
_cell.length_b   1.000
_cell.length_c   1.000
_cell.angle_alpha   90.00
_cell.angle_beta   90.00
_cell.angle_gamma   90.00
#
_symmetry.space_group_name_H-M   'P 1'
#
loop_
_entity.id
_entity.type
_entity.pdbx_description
1 polymer ?
#
loop_
_entity_poly.entity_id
_entity_poly.type
_entity_poly.pdbx_seq_one_letter_code
_entity_poly.pdbx_strand_id
1 'polypeptide(L)'
;FEKAKYFEGCLPIEVMVERGRDTLRFGPMKPVGLAHPETGEVPHAVVQLRAENKEGSMYNMVGFQTKLTYPEQKRVFQTIPGMEEADFVRLGSIHRNTFICAPELLDQTLQMKKRPGLFLAGQLSGVEGYVESTAMGLLAGLYAGRLLRKKTLPVPPASTALGALVRHLTETDPGRFQPSNVNFGLFPPLAKKIRKKERGLFRAEQALSGLAAWKIRLAEQGGGSAVQ
;
A
#
# COMPACT_ATOMS: atom_id res chain seq x y z
N PHE A 1 4.45 27.72 10.28
CA PHE A 1 3.65 26.51 9.99
C PHE A 1 4.55 25.46 9.36
N GLU A 2 4.55 24.23 9.87
CA GLU A 2 5.33 23.12 9.30
C GLU A 2 4.92 22.86 7.84
N LYS A 3 5.90 22.65 6.95
CA LYS A 3 5.60 22.21 5.57
C LYS A 3 5.01 20.80 5.64
N ALA A 4 3.73 20.65 5.28
CA ALA A 4 3.09 19.35 5.21
C ALA A 4 3.85 18.43 4.23
N LYS A 5 4.41 17.33 4.75
CA LYS A 5 4.97 16.26 3.93
C LYS A 5 3.84 15.27 3.62
N TYR A 6 3.38 15.25 2.38
CA TYR A 6 2.36 14.31 1.95
C TYR A 6 2.99 12.98 1.54
N PHE A 7 2.27 11.88 1.81
CA PHE A 7 2.60 10.60 1.21
C PHE A 7 2.29 10.67 -0.29
N GLU A 8 3.30 10.47 -1.14
CA GLU A 8 3.17 10.60 -2.61
C GLU A 8 2.11 9.65 -3.21
N GLY A 9 1.82 8.53 -2.55
CA GLY A 9 0.76 7.60 -2.95
C GLY A 9 -0.66 8.05 -2.58
N CYS A 10 -0.82 9.12 -1.79
CA CYS A 10 -2.10 9.58 -1.27
C CYS A 10 -2.13 11.12 -1.15
N LEU A 11 -2.02 11.81 -2.29
CA LEU A 11 -2.03 13.27 -2.34
C LEU A 11 -3.45 13.84 -2.35
N PRO A 12 -3.72 14.95 -1.63
CA PRO A 12 -4.95 15.71 -1.79
C PRO A 12 -5.15 16.21 -3.23
N ILE A 13 -6.38 16.16 -3.75
CA ILE A 13 -6.71 16.58 -5.12
C ILE A 13 -6.30 18.03 -5.43
N GLU A 14 -6.43 18.93 -4.46
CA GLU A 14 -6.03 20.33 -4.60
C GLU A 14 -4.51 20.49 -4.75
N VAL A 15 -3.72 19.62 -4.11
CA VAL A 15 -2.26 19.59 -4.28
C VAL A 15 -1.89 18.92 -5.61
N MET A 16 -2.67 17.95 -6.09
CA MET A 16 -2.46 17.36 -7.41
C MET A 16 -2.66 18.40 -8.52
N VAL A 17 -3.67 19.26 -8.42
CA VAL A 17 -3.93 20.33 -9.41
C VAL A 17 -2.75 21.30 -9.51
N GLU A 18 -2.15 21.66 -8.38
CA GLU A 18 -0.96 22.54 -8.35
C GLU A 18 0.24 21.95 -9.11
N ARG A 19 0.33 20.62 -9.24
CA ARG A 19 1.41 19.93 -9.97
C ARG A 19 1.22 19.97 -11.49
N GLY A 20 0.07 20.42 -11.98
CA GLY A 20 -0.21 20.61 -13.39
C GLY A 20 -1.69 20.41 -13.73
N ARG A 21 -2.16 21.13 -14.74
CA ARG A 21 -3.56 21.14 -15.19
C ARG A 21 -4.12 19.74 -15.48
N ASP A 22 -3.31 18.87 -16.06
CA ASP A 22 -3.71 17.51 -16.45
C ASP A 22 -3.45 16.44 -15.38
N THR A 23 -2.89 16.81 -14.21
CA THR A 23 -2.47 15.84 -13.19
C THR A 23 -3.64 14.97 -12.72
N LEU A 24 -4.81 15.57 -12.48
CA LEU A 24 -6.00 14.81 -12.10
C LEU A 24 -6.48 13.87 -13.21
N ARG A 25 -6.40 14.29 -14.48
CA ARG A 25 -6.80 13.49 -15.66
C ARG A 25 -5.93 12.26 -15.87
N PHE A 26 -4.66 12.31 -15.47
CA PHE A 26 -3.79 11.12 -15.47
C PHE A 26 -3.85 10.30 -14.17
N GLY A 27 -4.43 10.87 -13.11
CA GLY A 27 -4.60 10.24 -11.80
C GLY A 27 -6.04 9.76 -11.56
N PRO A 28 -6.75 10.33 -10.57
CA PRO A 28 -8.08 9.86 -10.16
C PRO A 28 -9.16 10.08 -11.22
N MET A 29 -8.96 10.99 -12.17
CA MET A 29 -9.95 11.33 -13.20
C MET A 29 -9.69 10.69 -14.57
N LYS A 30 -8.86 9.64 -14.63
CA LYS A 30 -8.50 9.01 -15.90
C LYS A 30 -9.68 8.26 -16.54
N PRO A 31 -9.97 8.46 -17.84
CA PRO A 31 -11.09 7.80 -18.54
C PRO A 31 -10.72 6.45 -19.17
N VAL A 32 -9.57 5.86 -18.79
CA VAL A 32 -9.02 4.67 -19.46
C VAL A 32 -9.94 3.46 -19.30
N GLY A 33 -10.42 2.93 -20.43
CA GLY A 33 -11.32 1.77 -20.47
C GLY A 33 -12.78 2.11 -20.18
N LEU A 34 -13.14 3.40 -20.17
CA LEU A 34 -14.47 3.89 -19.82
C LEU A 34 -15.10 4.63 -21.01
N ALA A 35 -15.12 3.99 -22.18
CA ALA A 35 -15.89 4.48 -23.31
C ALA A 35 -17.39 4.48 -22.95
N HIS A 36 -18.12 5.51 -23.38
CA HIS A 36 -19.55 5.63 -23.14
C HIS A 36 -20.28 4.41 -23.73
N PRO A 37 -21.16 3.72 -22.98
CA PRO A 37 -21.77 2.46 -23.43
C PRO A 37 -22.56 2.59 -24.74
N GLU A 38 -23.24 3.73 -24.93
CA GLU A 38 -24.08 3.96 -26.11
C GLU A 38 -23.33 4.61 -27.28
N THR A 39 -22.54 5.67 -27.04
CA THR A 39 -21.87 6.42 -28.11
C THR A 39 -20.47 5.90 -28.45
N GLY A 40 -19.86 5.09 -27.58
CA GLY A 40 -18.47 4.64 -27.71
C GLY A 40 -17.44 5.76 -27.49
N GLU A 41 -17.86 6.98 -27.19
CA GLU A 41 -16.97 8.13 -26.99
C GLU A 41 -16.19 7.97 -25.67
N VAL A 42 -14.90 8.26 -25.70
CA VAL A 42 -14.09 8.29 -24.48
C VAL A 42 -14.17 9.70 -23.89
N PRO A 43 -14.74 9.88 -22.68
CA PRO A 43 -14.86 11.20 -22.05
C PRO A 43 -13.47 11.79 -21.77
N HIS A 44 -13.38 13.13 -21.74
CA HIS A 44 -12.12 13.81 -21.45
C HIS A 44 -11.55 13.43 -20.07
N ALA A 45 -12.42 13.32 -19.07
CA ALA A 45 -12.12 12.92 -17.71
C ALA A 45 -13.38 12.33 -17.05
N VAL A 46 -13.22 11.55 -16.00
CA VAL A 46 -14.35 10.95 -15.25
C VAL A 46 -14.16 11.12 -13.75
N VAL A 47 -15.24 11.10 -12.99
CA VAL A 47 -15.18 10.87 -11.54
C VAL A 47 -15.85 9.53 -11.28
N GLN A 48 -15.13 8.63 -10.59
CA GLN A 48 -15.63 7.31 -10.30
C GLN A 48 -16.23 7.27 -8.90
N LEU A 49 -17.43 6.72 -8.79
CA LEU A 49 -18.11 6.44 -7.53
C LEU A 49 -18.05 4.94 -7.24
N ARG A 50 -17.74 4.58 -6.00
CA ARG A 50 -17.74 3.18 -5.54
C ARG A 50 -18.73 3.03 -4.39
N ALA A 51 -19.66 2.09 -4.51
CA ALA A 51 -20.58 1.74 -3.45
C ALA A 51 -19.81 1.45 -2.15
N GLU A 52 -20.22 2.10 -1.07
CA GLU A 52 -19.64 1.93 0.26
C GLU A 52 -20.39 0.89 1.08
N ASN A 53 -21.71 0.84 0.91
CA ASN A 53 -22.58 -0.08 1.64
C ASN A 53 -23.32 -1.03 0.71
N LYS A 54 -23.86 -2.10 1.30
CA LYS A 54 -24.56 -3.17 0.59
C LYS A 54 -25.85 -2.67 -0.05
N GLU A 55 -26.50 -1.71 0.59
CA GLU A 55 -27.79 -1.14 0.17
C GLU A 55 -27.64 -0.19 -1.03
N GLY A 56 -26.41 0.18 -1.40
CA GLY A 56 -26.15 1.09 -2.52
C GLY A 56 -26.70 2.50 -2.30
N SER A 57 -26.84 2.92 -1.04
CA SER A 57 -27.30 4.27 -0.67
C SER A 57 -26.15 5.24 -0.39
N MET A 58 -24.92 4.74 -0.24
CA MET A 58 -23.72 5.55 -0.03
C MET A 58 -22.63 5.18 -1.02
N TYR A 59 -22.00 6.21 -1.59
CA TYR A 59 -20.92 6.07 -2.57
C TYR A 59 -19.73 6.94 -2.18
N ASN A 60 -18.55 6.34 -2.29
CA ASN A 60 -17.28 7.03 -2.11
C ASN A 60 -16.74 7.53 -3.46
N MET A 61 -16.21 8.75 -3.49
CA MET A 61 -15.47 9.28 -4.63
C MET A 61 -14.06 8.68 -4.69
N VAL A 62 -13.75 7.93 -5.74
CA VAL A 62 -12.50 7.17 -5.84
C VAL A 62 -11.33 8.11 -6.13
N GLY A 63 -10.36 8.16 -5.21
CA GLY A 63 -9.14 8.95 -5.37
C GLY A 63 -9.32 10.46 -5.18
N PHE A 64 -10.38 10.87 -4.46
CA PHE A 64 -10.69 12.27 -4.14
C PHE A 64 -10.35 12.61 -2.68
N GLN A 65 -9.15 12.25 -2.23
CA GLN A 65 -8.67 12.66 -0.91
C GLN A 65 -8.49 14.19 -0.90
N THR A 66 -8.85 14.86 0.19
CA THR A 66 -8.81 16.33 0.23
C THR A 66 -8.66 16.88 1.66
N LYS A 67 -8.02 18.05 1.76
CA LYS A 67 -7.95 18.92 2.95
C LYS A 67 -8.78 20.21 2.77
N LEU A 68 -9.54 20.34 1.68
CA LEU A 68 -10.45 21.47 1.47
C LEU A 68 -11.41 21.60 2.65
N THR A 69 -11.80 22.84 2.97
CA THR A 69 -12.83 23.08 3.98
C THR A 69 -14.14 22.45 3.52
N TYR A 70 -14.97 22.03 4.48
CA TYR A 70 -16.25 21.38 4.18
C TYR A 70 -17.16 22.18 3.23
N PRO A 71 -17.29 23.52 3.36
CA PRO A 71 -18.03 24.31 2.38
C PRO A 71 -17.46 24.23 0.97
N GLU A 72 -16.12 24.26 0.84
CA GLU A 72 -15.46 24.20 -0.47
C GLU A 72 -15.55 22.82 -1.11
N GLN A 73 -15.52 21.76 -0.31
CA GLN A 73 -15.78 20.41 -0.81
C GLN A 73 -17.17 20.33 -1.45
N LYS A 74 -18.22 20.78 -0.75
CA LYS A 74 -19.59 20.79 -1.31
C LYS A 74 -19.64 21.62 -2.58
N ARG A 75 -19.14 22.87 -2.54
CA ARG A 75 -19.14 23.79 -3.67
C ARG A 75 -18.47 23.21 -4.91
N VAL A 76 -17.28 22.59 -4.75
CA VAL A 76 -16.51 22.04 -5.86
C VAL A 76 -17.11 20.72 -6.35
N PHE A 77 -17.51 19.82 -5.46
CA PHE A 77 -18.01 18.51 -5.87
C PHE A 77 -19.39 18.59 -6.54
N GLN A 78 -20.21 19.57 -6.19
CA GLN A 78 -21.49 19.84 -6.89
C GLN A 78 -21.30 20.44 -8.29
N THR A 79 -20.07 20.77 -8.71
CA THR A 79 -19.79 21.13 -10.12
C THR A 79 -19.57 19.92 -11.02
N ILE A 80 -19.47 18.71 -10.45
CA ILE A 80 -19.27 17.48 -11.21
C ILE A 80 -20.61 17.06 -11.81
N PRO A 81 -20.69 16.79 -13.13
CA PRO A 81 -21.92 16.32 -13.75
C PRO A 81 -22.50 15.08 -13.07
N GLY A 82 -23.77 15.14 -12.71
CA GLY A 82 -24.48 14.09 -11.96
C GLY A 82 -24.34 14.17 -10.44
N MET A 83 -23.62 15.18 -9.91
CA MET A 83 -23.47 15.43 -8.47
C MET A 83 -24.00 16.80 -8.03
N GLU A 84 -24.75 17.50 -8.89
CA GLU A 84 -25.25 18.85 -8.67
C GLU A 84 -26.09 18.95 -7.38
N GLU A 85 -26.92 17.93 -7.15
CA GLU A 85 -27.80 17.81 -5.98
C GLU A 85 -27.31 16.74 -4.99
N ALA A 86 -26.03 16.35 -5.06
CA ALA A 86 -25.50 15.30 -4.18
C ALA A 86 -25.60 15.69 -2.70
N ASP A 87 -26.13 14.78 -1.88
CA ASP A 87 -26.08 14.89 -0.42
C ASP A 87 -24.81 14.22 0.12
N PHE A 88 -24.02 14.98 0.88
CA PHE A 88 -22.73 14.55 1.40
C PHE A 88 -22.87 14.06 2.85
N VAL A 89 -23.09 12.75 3.01
CA VAL A 89 -23.19 12.08 4.31
C VAL A 89 -21.88 12.17 5.11
N ARG A 90 -20.74 12.15 4.41
CA ARG A 90 -19.40 12.31 5.00
C ARG A 90 -18.49 13.08 4.06
N LEU A 91 -17.84 14.11 4.59
CA LEU A 91 -16.87 14.92 3.86
C LEU A 91 -15.44 14.39 4.06
N GLY A 92 -14.59 14.64 3.07
CA GLY A 92 -13.20 14.21 3.03
C GLY A 92 -12.36 14.90 4.11
N SER A 93 -11.36 14.18 4.59
CA SER A 93 -10.33 14.71 5.47
C SER A 93 -9.03 13.96 5.26
N ILE A 94 -7.92 14.58 5.64
CA ILE A 94 -6.60 13.95 5.65
C ILE A 94 -6.18 13.75 7.09
N HIS A 95 -5.80 12.52 7.41
CA HIS A 95 -5.38 12.13 8.73
C HIS A 95 -3.85 12.09 8.80
N ARG A 96 -3.32 12.44 9.98
CA ARG A 96 -1.91 12.24 10.29
C ARG A 96 -1.69 10.78 10.69
N ASN A 97 -0.79 10.10 9.98
CA ASN A 97 -0.33 8.76 10.36
C ASN A 97 0.91 8.84 11.23
N THR A 98 0.94 8.00 12.27
CA THR A 98 2.13 7.80 13.12
C THR A 98 2.83 6.52 12.68
N PHE A 99 4.14 6.59 12.48
CA PHE A 99 5.01 5.47 12.17
C PHE A 99 6.39 5.66 12.80
N ILE A 100 7.14 4.58 12.95
CA ILE A 100 8.52 4.59 13.45
C ILE A 100 9.54 4.60 12.31
N CYS A 101 10.76 5.07 12.54
CA CYS A 101 11.86 4.90 11.59
C CYS A 101 12.34 3.44 11.62
N ALA A 102 11.66 2.57 10.89
CA ALA A 102 11.91 1.13 10.93
C ALA A 102 13.35 0.72 10.60
N PRO A 103 14.06 1.34 9.62
CA PRO A 103 15.44 0.93 9.34
C PRO A 103 16.39 1.13 10.53
N GLU A 104 16.12 2.10 11.40
CA GLU A 104 16.89 2.31 12.62
C GLU A 104 16.51 1.34 13.74
N LEU A 105 15.22 0.98 13.82
CA LEU A 105 14.64 0.37 15.02
C LEU A 105 14.35 -1.13 14.87
N LEU A 106 14.08 -1.62 13.67
CA LEU A 106 13.64 -2.99 13.39
C LEU A 106 14.70 -3.81 12.67
N ASP A 107 14.83 -5.09 13.04
CA ASP A 107 15.56 -6.08 12.26
C ASP A 107 14.68 -6.74 11.19
N GLN A 108 15.26 -7.63 10.37
CA GLN A 108 14.55 -8.34 9.28
C GLN A 108 13.43 -9.29 9.76
N THR A 109 13.31 -9.52 11.07
CA THR A 109 12.22 -10.28 11.70
C THR A 109 11.13 -9.38 12.27
N LEU A 110 11.18 -8.08 11.98
CA LEU A 110 10.28 -7.04 12.50
C LEU A 110 10.35 -6.84 14.02
N GLN A 111 11.42 -7.34 14.63
CA GLN A 111 11.70 -7.19 16.06
C GLN A 111 12.50 -5.92 16.32
N MET A 112 12.25 -5.27 17.45
CA MET A 112 13.02 -4.10 17.87
C MET A 112 14.46 -4.50 18.24
N LYS A 113 15.44 -3.89 17.56
CA LYS A 113 16.88 -4.15 17.77
C LYS A 113 17.32 -3.98 19.22
N LYS A 114 16.79 -2.95 19.90
CA LYS A 114 17.12 -2.61 21.30
C LYS A 114 16.20 -3.27 22.34
N ARG A 115 15.14 -3.97 21.90
CA ARG A 115 14.20 -4.65 22.80
C ARG A 115 13.79 -6.00 22.20
N PRO A 116 14.63 -7.04 22.36
CA PRO A 116 14.29 -8.39 21.94
C PRO A 116 12.96 -8.85 22.54
N GLY A 117 12.15 -9.56 21.77
CA GLY A 117 10.80 -10.00 22.11
C GLY A 117 9.69 -8.99 21.79
N LEU A 118 10.02 -7.74 21.46
CA LEU A 118 9.04 -6.74 21.01
C LEU A 118 9.02 -6.65 19.48
N PHE A 119 7.88 -6.92 18.87
CA PHE A 119 7.65 -6.87 17.43
C PHE A 119 6.73 -5.73 17.07
N LEU A 120 6.99 -5.06 15.94
CA LEU A 120 6.12 -4.01 15.40
C LEU A 120 5.74 -4.35 13.96
N ALA A 121 4.46 -4.18 13.65
CA ALA A 121 3.88 -4.48 12.34
C ALA A 121 2.74 -3.50 12.01
N GLY A 122 2.22 -3.58 10.79
CA GLY A 122 1.16 -2.68 10.34
C GLY A 122 1.66 -1.27 10.06
N GLN A 123 0.73 -0.32 10.00
CA GLN A 123 1.04 1.09 9.73
C GLN A 123 2.14 1.65 10.64
N LEU A 124 2.17 1.25 11.91
CA LEU A 124 3.19 1.70 12.85
C LEU A 124 4.61 1.34 12.42
N SER A 125 4.79 0.19 11.75
CA SER A 125 6.08 -0.22 11.20
C SER A 125 6.50 0.57 9.96
N GLY A 126 5.59 1.31 9.32
CA GLY A 126 5.87 2.07 8.09
C GLY A 126 5.50 1.33 6.81
N VAL A 127 4.52 0.43 6.85
CA VAL A 127 3.81 -0.02 5.63
C VAL A 127 2.48 0.69 5.50
N GLU A 128 2.00 0.89 4.28
CA GLU A 128 0.70 1.53 4.01
C GLU A 128 -0.21 0.55 3.27
N GLY A 129 -1.47 0.47 3.69
CA GLY A 129 -2.47 -0.44 3.11
C GLY A 129 -2.82 -1.63 3.99
N TYR A 130 -4.05 -2.12 3.82
CA TYR A 130 -4.59 -3.24 4.62
C TYR A 130 -3.84 -4.55 4.35
N VAL A 131 -3.49 -4.80 3.09
CA VAL A 131 -2.82 -6.04 2.67
C VAL A 131 -1.40 -6.07 3.23
N GLU A 132 -0.66 -4.97 3.12
CA GLU A 132 0.69 -4.82 3.64
C GLU A 132 0.71 -4.90 5.16
N SER A 133 -0.25 -4.25 5.82
CA SER A 133 -0.37 -4.31 7.27
C SER A 133 -0.65 -5.72 7.77
N THR A 134 -1.57 -6.44 7.10
CA THR A 134 -1.88 -7.84 7.40
C THR A 134 -0.66 -8.73 7.16
N ALA A 135 0.06 -8.51 6.05
CA ALA A 135 1.26 -9.24 5.70
C ALA A 135 2.38 -9.08 6.75
N MET A 136 2.64 -7.85 7.21
CA MET A 136 3.64 -7.61 8.26
C MET A 136 3.18 -8.18 9.61
N GLY A 137 1.88 -8.10 9.92
CA GLY A 137 1.32 -8.72 11.12
C GLY A 137 1.48 -10.24 11.13
N LEU A 138 1.21 -10.90 10.00
CA LEU A 138 1.45 -12.33 9.81
C LEU A 138 2.92 -12.68 10.05
N LEU A 139 3.86 -11.94 9.44
CA LEU A 139 5.29 -12.19 9.62
C LEU A 139 5.72 -11.99 11.07
N ALA A 140 5.34 -10.89 11.70
CA ALA A 140 5.65 -10.63 13.11
C ALA A 140 5.12 -11.75 14.02
N GLY A 141 3.90 -12.24 13.78
CA GLY A 141 3.34 -13.37 14.52
C GLY A 141 4.11 -14.68 14.29
N LEU A 142 4.51 -14.97 13.05
CA LEU A 142 5.34 -16.14 12.73
C LEU A 142 6.71 -16.06 13.44
N TYR A 143 7.37 -14.91 13.43
CA TYR A 143 8.65 -14.71 14.10
C TYR A 143 8.53 -14.80 15.62
N ALA A 144 7.52 -14.15 16.21
CA ALA A 144 7.25 -14.23 17.64
C ALA A 144 6.99 -15.66 18.09
N GLY A 145 6.15 -16.40 17.35
CA GLY A 145 5.86 -17.81 17.64
C GLY A 145 7.09 -18.72 17.53
N ARG A 146 8.02 -18.41 16.63
CA ARG A 146 9.29 -19.13 16.48
C ARG A 146 10.26 -18.80 17.61
N LEU A 147 10.37 -17.52 17.97
CA LEU A 147 11.20 -17.04 19.08
C LEU A 147 10.81 -17.72 20.39
N LEU A 148 9.51 -17.82 20.69
CA LEU A 148 9.00 -18.52 21.88
C LEU A 148 9.40 -20.00 21.92
N ARG A 149 9.53 -20.64 20.76
CA ARG A 149 9.98 -22.03 20.62
C ARG A 149 11.50 -22.17 20.51
N LYS A 150 12.26 -21.08 20.73
CA LYS A 150 13.72 -21.01 20.53
C LYS A 150 14.15 -21.48 19.14
N LYS A 151 13.30 -21.24 18.13
CA LYS A 151 13.56 -21.56 16.72
C LYS A 151 13.72 -20.25 15.94
N THR A 152 14.45 -20.33 14.84
CA THR A 152 14.56 -19.25 13.87
C THR A 152 13.67 -19.52 12.67
N LEU A 153 13.47 -18.50 11.83
CA LEU A 153 12.75 -18.60 10.57
C LEU A 153 13.50 -17.74 9.55
N PRO A 154 13.88 -18.27 8.37
CA PRO A 154 14.45 -17.44 7.31
C PRO A 154 13.50 -16.31 6.90
N VAL A 155 14.07 -15.19 6.47
CA VAL A 155 13.32 -14.07 5.88
C VAL A 155 12.71 -14.48 4.53
N PRO A 156 11.48 -14.03 4.20
CA PRO A 156 10.93 -14.23 2.86
C PRO A 156 11.88 -13.71 1.78
N PRO A 157 11.99 -14.38 0.63
CA PRO A 157 12.88 -13.91 -0.44
C PRO A 157 12.50 -12.50 -0.92
N ALA A 158 13.50 -11.67 -1.22
CA ALA A 158 13.29 -10.29 -1.69
C ALA A 158 12.54 -10.21 -3.04
N SER A 159 12.48 -11.31 -3.80
CA SER A 159 11.66 -11.42 -5.01
C SER A 159 10.16 -11.52 -4.72
N THR A 160 9.75 -11.76 -3.47
CA THR A 160 8.36 -11.80 -3.04
C THR A 160 7.91 -10.45 -2.50
N ALA A 161 6.61 -10.17 -2.54
CA ALA A 161 6.05 -8.95 -1.92
C ALA A 161 6.38 -8.84 -0.42
N LEU A 162 6.33 -9.96 0.30
CA LEU A 162 6.69 -10.03 1.72
C LEU A 162 8.14 -9.60 1.96
N GLY A 163 9.08 -10.20 1.21
CA GLY A 163 10.50 -9.90 1.35
C GLY A 163 10.85 -8.49 0.88
N ALA A 164 10.21 -8.01 -0.19
CA ALA A 164 10.37 -6.64 -0.67
C ALA A 164 9.93 -5.60 0.38
N LEU A 165 8.81 -5.85 1.08
CA LEU A 165 8.35 -4.99 2.17
C LEU A 165 9.31 -5.04 3.37
N VAL A 166 9.70 -6.23 3.84
CA VAL A 166 10.69 -6.34 4.94
C VAL A 166 11.98 -5.61 4.60
N ARG A 167 12.45 -5.74 3.37
CA ARG A 167 13.63 -5.04 2.87
C ARG A 167 13.45 -3.52 2.89
N HIS A 168 12.31 -3.01 2.41
CA HIS A 168 11.98 -1.58 2.50
C HIS A 168 12.04 -1.08 3.95
N LEU A 169 11.50 -1.85 4.89
CA LEU A 169 11.45 -1.48 6.30
C LEU A 169 12.82 -1.52 6.99
N THR A 170 13.78 -2.30 6.50
CA THR A 170 15.01 -2.61 7.26
C THR A 170 16.30 -2.18 6.57
N GLU A 171 16.27 -1.99 5.26
CA GLU A 171 17.45 -1.65 4.45
C GLU A 171 17.37 -0.27 3.78
N THR A 172 16.23 0.42 3.86
CA THR A 172 16.11 1.80 3.36
C THR A 172 16.96 2.75 4.18
N ASP A 173 17.58 3.74 3.53
CA ASP A 173 18.28 4.84 4.22
C ASP A 173 17.33 5.54 5.22
N PRO A 174 17.64 5.54 6.54
CA PRO A 174 16.81 6.18 7.56
C PRO A 174 16.44 7.63 7.25
N GLY A 175 17.36 8.41 6.67
CA GLY A 175 17.13 9.82 6.35
C GLY A 175 16.09 10.05 5.25
N ARG A 176 15.77 9.00 4.48
CA ARG A 176 14.82 9.03 3.36
C ARG A 176 13.65 8.08 3.54
N PHE A 177 13.59 7.38 4.67
CA PHE A 177 12.54 6.43 4.94
C PHE A 177 11.17 7.12 4.97
N GLN A 178 10.22 6.55 4.22
CA GLN A 178 8.81 6.92 4.23
C GLN A 178 7.99 5.64 4.21
N PRO A 179 6.77 5.67 4.81
CA PRO A 179 5.85 4.57 4.68
C PRO A 179 5.56 4.28 3.21
N SER A 180 5.34 3.01 2.86
CA SER A 180 5.05 2.62 1.48
C SER A 180 4.10 1.44 1.43
N ASN A 181 3.25 1.42 0.40
CA ASN A 181 2.59 0.21 -0.06
C ASN A 181 3.55 -0.62 -0.93
N VAL A 182 3.17 -1.84 -1.29
CA VAL A 182 3.99 -2.66 -2.19
C VAL A 182 3.95 -2.09 -3.61
N ASN A 183 5.12 -1.93 -4.21
CA ASN A 183 5.26 -1.52 -5.61
C ASN A 183 6.48 -2.19 -6.25
N PHE A 184 6.53 -2.24 -7.58
CA PHE A 184 7.60 -2.93 -8.31
C PHE A 184 9.00 -2.31 -8.12
N GLY A 185 9.10 -1.10 -7.58
CA GLY A 185 10.37 -0.46 -7.24
C GLY A 185 11.04 -1.05 -5.99
N LEU A 186 10.27 -1.70 -5.10
CA LEU A 186 10.81 -2.37 -3.91
C LEU A 186 11.47 -3.72 -4.23
N PHE A 187 11.14 -4.30 -5.37
CA PHE A 187 11.66 -5.60 -5.79
C PHE A 187 13.05 -5.46 -6.40
N PRO A 188 13.90 -6.50 -6.29
CA PRO A 188 15.16 -6.55 -7.01
C PRO A 188 14.99 -6.29 -8.53
N PRO A 189 16.03 -5.71 -9.16
CA PRO A 189 16.06 -5.56 -10.61
C PRO A 189 15.97 -6.92 -11.30
N LEU A 190 15.33 -6.96 -12.47
CA LEU A 190 15.23 -8.18 -13.25
C LEU A 190 16.62 -8.53 -13.81
N ALA A 191 17.03 -9.80 -13.65
CA ALA A 191 18.33 -10.28 -14.11
C ALA A 191 18.51 -10.21 -15.64
N LYS A 192 17.41 -10.18 -16.39
CA LYS A 192 17.41 -10.07 -17.85
C LYS A 192 16.42 -9.01 -18.32
N LYS A 193 16.68 -8.46 -19.52
CA LYS A 193 15.76 -7.53 -20.17
C LYS A 193 14.52 -8.30 -20.64
N ILE A 194 13.37 -7.97 -20.07
CA ILE A 194 12.07 -8.59 -20.40
C ILE A 194 11.17 -7.54 -21.02
N ARG A 195 10.38 -7.95 -22.03
CA ARG A 195 9.40 -7.10 -22.70
C ARG A 195 8.39 -6.58 -21.67
N LYS A 196 8.03 -5.29 -21.75
CA LYS A 196 7.19 -4.61 -20.74
C LYS A 196 5.93 -5.39 -20.36
N LYS A 197 5.25 -6.00 -21.35
CA LYS A 197 4.01 -6.79 -21.17
C LYS A 197 4.22 -8.07 -20.33
N GLU A 198 5.40 -8.67 -20.37
CA GLU A 198 5.70 -9.97 -19.74
C GLU A 198 6.32 -9.81 -18.34
N ARG A 199 6.77 -8.59 -17.99
CA ARG A 199 7.44 -8.32 -16.71
C ARG A 199 6.58 -8.69 -15.50
N GLY A 200 5.27 -8.45 -15.57
CA GLY A 200 4.33 -8.76 -14.49
C GLY A 200 4.26 -10.27 -14.24
N LEU A 201 4.04 -11.05 -15.29
CA LEU A 201 3.97 -12.51 -15.21
C LEU A 201 5.30 -13.10 -14.73
N PHE A 202 6.42 -12.65 -15.28
CA PHE A 202 7.74 -13.12 -14.87
C PHE A 202 8.05 -12.84 -13.40
N ARG A 203 7.68 -11.65 -12.89
CA ARG A 203 7.82 -11.33 -11.47
C ARG A 203 6.94 -12.23 -10.61
N ALA A 204 5.70 -12.50 -11.05
CA ALA A 204 4.78 -13.38 -10.34
C ALA A 204 5.33 -14.82 -10.26
N GLU A 205 5.85 -15.36 -11.35
CA GLU A 205 6.47 -16.70 -11.38
C GLU A 205 7.66 -16.80 -10.44
N GLN A 206 8.57 -15.81 -10.47
CA GLN A 206 9.71 -15.77 -9.53
C GLN A 206 9.25 -15.65 -8.07
N ALA A 207 8.25 -14.81 -7.80
CA ALA A 207 7.73 -14.61 -6.45
C ALA A 207 7.06 -15.88 -5.93
N LEU A 208 6.23 -16.56 -6.74
CA LEU A 208 5.55 -17.79 -6.36
C LEU A 208 6.54 -18.94 -6.13
N SER A 209 7.54 -19.08 -7.01
CA SER A 209 8.61 -20.08 -6.83
C SER A 209 9.41 -19.82 -5.54
N GLY A 210 9.82 -18.57 -5.30
CA GLY A 210 10.52 -18.19 -4.07
C GLY A 210 9.68 -18.40 -2.81
N LEU A 211 8.39 -18.06 -2.87
CA LEU A 211 7.45 -18.27 -1.77
C LEU A 211 7.24 -19.75 -1.47
N ALA A 212 7.12 -20.60 -2.50
CA ALA A 212 6.99 -22.05 -2.34
C ALA A 212 8.22 -22.64 -1.64
N ALA A 213 9.43 -22.29 -2.10
CA ALA A 213 10.67 -22.72 -1.46
C ALA A 213 10.79 -22.24 0.00
N TRP A 214 10.35 -21.01 0.27
CA TRP A 214 10.30 -20.46 1.63
C TRP A 214 9.29 -21.20 2.53
N LYS A 215 8.12 -21.56 1.99
CA LYS A 215 7.10 -22.35 2.71
C LYS A 215 7.55 -23.76 3.08
N ILE A 216 8.40 -24.39 2.26
CA ILE A 216 8.99 -25.70 2.58
C ILE A 216 9.91 -25.56 3.80
N ARG A 217 10.81 -24.57 3.81
CA ARG A 217 11.70 -24.29 4.96
C ARG A 217 10.93 -23.93 6.23
N LEU A 218 9.80 -23.25 6.09
CA LEU A 218 8.84 -23.01 7.17
C LEU A 218 8.39 -24.34 7.80
N ALA A 219 8.00 -25.32 6.99
CA ALA A 219 7.47 -26.60 7.45
C ALA A 219 8.56 -27.50 8.08
N GLU A 220 9.73 -27.60 7.44
CA GLU A 220 10.85 -28.45 7.90
C GLU A 220 11.34 -28.07 9.30
N GLN A 221 11.40 -26.78 9.61
CA GLN A 221 11.77 -26.31 10.94
C GLN A 221 10.64 -26.46 11.99
N GLY A 222 9.43 -26.82 11.57
CA GLY A 222 8.30 -27.16 12.44
C GLY A 222 8.36 -28.59 13.00
N GLY A 223 8.94 -29.54 12.26
CA GLY A 223 8.91 -30.99 12.54
C GLY A 223 9.94 -31.53 13.55
N GLY A 224 10.30 -30.76 14.58
CA GLY A 224 11.28 -31.17 15.59
C GLY A 224 10.67 -31.47 16.96
N SER A 225 10.52 -32.77 17.23
CA SER A 225 10.37 -33.51 18.51
C SER A 225 9.40 -33.00 19.59
N ALA A 226 8.23 -33.62 19.65
CA ALA A 226 7.54 -33.94 20.90
C ALA A 226 7.90 -35.38 21.30
N VAL A 227 9.17 -35.61 21.65
CA VAL A 227 9.62 -36.79 22.39
C VAL A 227 10.69 -36.33 23.36
N GLN A 228 10.27 -36.10 24.60
CA GLN A 228 10.88 -36.58 25.85
C GLN A 228 9.92 -36.27 27.00
#